data_AF-A0A094IDB7-F1
#
_entry.id   AF-A0A094IDB7-F1
#
_cell.length_a   1.000
_cell.length_b   1.000
_cell.length_c   1.000
_cell.angle_alpha   90.00
_cell.angle_beta   90.00
_cell.angle_gamma   90.00
#
_symmetry.space_group_name_H-M   'P 1'
#
loop_
_entity.id
_entity.type
_entity.pdbx_description
1 polymer ?
#
loop_
_entity_poly.entity_id
_entity_poly.type
_entity_poly.pdbx_seq_one_letter_code
_entity_poly.pdbx_strand_id
1 'polypeptide(L)'
;MICLSLLLLAFLLLAQEAANRPSRMSQKNAVAVGKAIYFLTNDQANGVVAIPIGADGTLSQGTVTGTGGCGSVALNSDNQPATPDALVSQSALTLVGDHIFTVNAGEPVAIPGEFPNTVAASIKNNLVERTWSHGQAAPFELDQSTPPVGPTNTVSQTFFSADESLLFTTVKGDPPTNKTGFLSAFAVEQVQAADGATVMTLAGVDTRSTPKGTAVLFGSQVIRGTSNMFVTDAAFGAAILSVDPVTVEATTIAKVEVDGQVATCWVAISPATGTVFVTDTGLNRLVEMNIQDASILSELDLSANGDLGLIDLRAAGNFVYALSPGNGTTEAAVTVIDVSGSSGSATMIQHFGLSCLAGQNAQREWRFLRNGYISHCVGG
;
A
#
# COMPACT_ATOMS: atom_id res chain seq x y z
N MET A 1 16.40 57.19 46.06
CA MET A 1 16.84 57.61 47.42
C MET A 1 15.77 57.08 48.39
N ILE A 2 16.07 56.10 49.23
CA ILE A 2 16.63 56.25 50.61
C ILE A 2 15.52 56.79 51.55
N CYS A 3 15.08 56.10 52.61
CA CYS A 3 15.50 54.77 53.14
C CYS A 3 14.47 54.18 54.13
N LEU A 4 14.55 52.86 54.39
CA LEU A 4 14.23 52.12 55.65
C LEU A 4 12.79 52.27 56.26
N SER A 5 12.17 51.28 56.94
CA SER A 5 12.57 50.00 57.57
C SER A 5 11.29 49.11 57.69
N LEU A 6 11.09 47.98 58.39
CA LEU A 6 11.76 46.89 59.17
C LEU A 6 10.62 45.84 59.38
N LEU A 7 10.73 44.51 59.42
CA LEU A 7 11.65 43.51 58.85
C LEU A 7 11.03 42.08 59.03
N LEU A 8 11.73 41.04 58.57
CA LEU A 8 11.59 39.60 58.90
C LEU A 8 10.44 38.73 58.30
N LEU A 9 10.90 37.67 57.62
CA LEU A 9 10.52 36.24 57.68
C LEU A 9 9.29 35.86 58.54
N ALA A 10 8.40 34.96 58.09
CA ALA A 10 8.78 33.57 57.79
C ALA A 10 7.82 32.82 56.84
N PHE A 11 8.36 31.80 56.15
CA PHE A 11 7.58 30.74 55.51
C PHE A 11 7.01 29.79 56.58
N LEU A 12 5.75 29.37 56.42
CA LEU A 12 5.32 28.03 56.82
C LEU A 12 4.19 27.57 55.89
N LEU A 13 4.32 26.38 55.30
CA LEU A 13 3.28 25.77 54.47
C LEU A 13 2.23 25.12 55.39
N LEU A 14 0.95 25.31 55.07
CA LEU A 14 -0.12 24.36 55.34
C LEU A 14 -1.03 24.31 54.12
N ALA A 15 -1.37 23.10 53.67
CA ALA A 15 -2.09 22.89 52.41
C ALA A 15 -3.60 23.15 52.54
N GLN A 16 -4.23 23.58 51.45
CA GLN A 16 -5.67 23.48 51.28
C GLN A 16 -5.99 22.29 50.37
N GLU A 17 -6.69 21.29 50.92
CA GLU A 17 -7.17 20.14 50.16
C GLU A 17 -8.37 20.54 49.30
N ALA A 18 -8.15 20.77 48.01
CA ALA A 18 -9.23 20.87 47.04
C ALA A 18 -9.79 19.47 46.75
N ALA A 19 -11.08 19.26 47.02
CA ALA A 19 -11.71 17.93 46.96
C ALA A 19 -11.77 17.35 45.54
N ASN A 20 -10.85 16.41 45.23
CA ASN A 20 -10.85 15.66 43.97
C ASN A 20 -12.08 14.74 43.87
N ARG A 21 -13.03 15.08 42.97
CA ARG A 21 -14.04 14.13 42.48
C ARG A 21 -13.48 13.34 41.29
N PRO A 22 -13.29 12.01 41.39
CA PRO A 22 -12.83 11.22 40.25
C PRO A 22 -13.98 10.93 39.28
N SER A 23 -14.14 11.76 38.25
CA SER A 23 -15.06 11.48 37.13
C SER A 23 -14.44 11.67 35.74
N ARG A 24 -13.13 11.43 35.62
CA ARG A 24 -12.55 11.01 34.33
C ARG A 24 -12.80 9.51 34.15
N MET A 25 -13.97 9.17 33.65
CA MET A 25 -14.13 7.92 32.92
C MET A 25 -13.15 7.98 31.75
N SER A 26 -12.22 7.02 31.66
CA SER A 26 -11.22 7.05 30.60
C SER A 26 -11.92 6.83 29.26
N GLN A 27 -12.04 7.88 28.45
CA GLN A 27 -12.13 7.71 27.02
C GLN A 27 -10.80 7.11 26.57
N LYS A 28 -10.72 5.77 26.55
CA LYS A 28 -9.88 5.09 25.58
C LYS A 28 -10.21 5.73 24.24
N ASN A 29 -9.22 6.37 23.60
CA ASN A 29 -9.39 6.80 22.22
C ASN A 29 -9.85 5.56 21.44
N ALA A 30 -11.06 5.62 20.88
CA ALA A 30 -11.57 4.52 20.08
C ALA A 30 -10.60 4.34 18.92
N VAL A 31 -9.90 3.20 18.89
CA VAL A 31 -8.94 2.89 17.83
C VAL A 31 -9.68 3.00 16.52
N ALA A 32 -9.16 3.82 15.60
CA ALA A 32 -9.78 4.06 14.31
C ALA A 32 -9.54 2.86 13.37
N VAL A 33 -10.19 1.74 13.67
CA VAL A 33 -10.34 0.58 12.79
C VAL A 33 -10.95 1.05 11.46
N GLY A 34 -10.55 0.44 10.35
CA GLY A 34 -11.21 0.68 9.06
C GLY A 34 -12.69 0.27 9.11
N LYS A 35 -13.53 0.83 8.24
CA LYS A 35 -14.95 0.42 8.18
C LYS A 35 -15.15 -0.91 7.43
N ALA A 36 -14.42 -1.06 6.34
CA ALA A 36 -14.39 -2.23 5.48
C ALA A 36 -13.03 -2.31 4.78
N ILE A 37 -12.61 -3.51 4.40
CA ILE A 37 -11.53 -3.73 3.44
C ILE A 37 -12.12 -3.86 2.04
N TYR A 38 -11.47 -3.25 1.06
CA TYR A 38 -11.84 -3.31 -0.35
C TYR A 38 -10.74 -4.00 -1.14
N PHE A 39 -11.11 -4.94 -2.02
CA PHE A 39 -10.22 -5.56 -3.01
C PHE A 39 -10.98 -5.95 -4.27
N LEU A 40 -10.28 -6.35 -5.33
CA LEU A 40 -10.89 -6.77 -6.60
C LEU A 40 -10.85 -8.30 -6.76
N THR A 41 -11.87 -8.89 -7.38
CA THR A 41 -11.79 -10.27 -7.89
C THR A 41 -10.98 -10.34 -9.20
N ASN A 42 -10.61 -11.55 -9.62
CA ASN A 42 -10.02 -11.79 -10.94
C ASN A 42 -10.75 -12.91 -11.71
N ASP A 43 -12.06 -12.95 -11.54
CA ASP A 43 -12.97 -13.85 -12.25
C ASP A 43 -13.37 -13.27 -13.62
N GLN A 44 -14.05 -14.06 -14.46
CA GLN A 44 -14.61 -13.56 -15.74
C GLN A 44 -15.62 -12.40 -15.55
N ALA A 45 -16.08 -12.17 -14.32
CA ALA A 45 -16.76 -10.95 -13.93
C ALA A 45 -16.00 -10.32 -12.74
N ASN A 46 -15.09 -9.39 -13.01
CA ASN A 46 -14.43 -8.60 -11.99
C ASN A 46 -15.46 -7.83 -11.16
N GLY A 47 -15.21 -7.75 -9.86
CA GLY A 47 -15.94 -6.86 -8.95
C GLY A 47 -15.06 -6.40 -7.78
N VAL A 48 -15.40 -5.26 -7.19
CA VAL A 48 -14.85 -4.84 -5.89
C VAL A 48 -15.58 -5.62 -4.81
N VAL A 49 -14.86 -6.50 -4.12
CA VAL A 49 -15.29 -7.09 -2.84
C VAL A 49 -15.12 -6.03 -1.75
N ALA A 50 -16.11 -5.90 -0.88
CA ALA A 50 -16.11 -5.04 0.29
C ALA A 50 -16.45 -5.85 1.55
N ILE A 51 -15.49 -6.02 2.45
CA ILE A 51 -15.62 -6.85 3.66
C ILE A 51 -15.66 -5.95 4.91
N PRO A 52 -16.80 -5.87 5.63
CA PRO A 52 -16.92 -5.06 6.85
C PRO A 52 -16.03 -5.56 7.99
N ILE A 53 -15.45 -4.62 8.73
CA ILE A 53 -14.54 -4.89 9.86
C ILE A 53 -15.26 -4.58 11.19
N GLY A 54 -15.17 -5.50 12.14
CA GLY A 54 -15.64 -5.35 13.51
C GLY A 54 -14.80 -4.39 14.35
N ALA A 55 -15.32 -3.98 15.50
CA ALA A 55 -14.59 -3.13 16.44
C ALA A 55 -13.36 -3.82 17.09
N ASP A 56 -13.26 -5.15 16.92
CA ASP A 56 -12.17 -6.04 17.31
C ASP A 56 -11.21 -6.37 16.15
N GLY A 57 -11.38 -5.75 14.99
CA GLY A 57 -10.58 -6.01 13.79
C GLY A 57 -11.03 -7.24 12.98
N THR A 58 -11.99 -8.04 13.46
CA THR A 58 -12.43 -9.24 12.74
C THR A 58 -13.29 -8.92 11.52
N LEU A 59 -13.31 -9.83 10.57
CA LEU A 59 -14.02 -9.75 9.30
C LEU A 59 -15.33 -10.53 9.33
N SER A 60 -16.29 -10.02 8.56
CA SER A 60 -17.66 -10.50 8.47
C SER A 60 -18.13 -10.55 7.02
N GLN A 61 -19.31 -11.12 6.74
CA GLN A 61 -19.76 -11.32 5.36
C GLN A 61 -19.79 -10.02 4.55
N GLY A 62 -19.04 -10.00 3.44
CA GLY A 62 -18.93 -8.87 2.54
C GLY A 62 -19.99 -8.81 1.44
N THR A 63 -19.81 -7.85 0.54
CA THR A 63 -20.56 -7.71 -0.72
C THR A 63 -19.59 -7.63 -1.91
N VAL A 64 -20.08 -7.91 -3.12
CA VAL A 64 -19.31 -7.77 -4.36
C VAL A 64 -20.04 -6.78 -5.27
N THR A 65 -19.32 -5.76 -5.75
CA THR A 65 -19.82 -4.76 -6.70
C THR A 65 -19.12 -4.96 -8.04
N GLY A 66 -19.82 -5.51 -9.04
CA GLY A 66 -19.24 -5.77 -10.36
C GLY A 66 -18.66 -4.50 -11.01
N THR A 67 -17.45 -4.59 -11.55
CA THR A 67 -16.74 -3.47 -12.20
C THR A 67 -16.75 -3.54 -13.73
N GLY A 68 -17.27 -4.62 -14.32
CA GLY A 68 -17.34 -4.80 -15.77
C GLY A 68 -16.04 -5.27 -16.43
N GLY A 69 -15.01 -5.63 -15.67
CA GLY A 69 -13.82 -6.30 -16.23
C GLY A 69 -14.01 -7.82 -16.37
N CYS A 70 -13.27 -8.43 -17.30
CA CYS A 70 -13.38 -9.84 -17.68
C CYS A 70 -12.23 -10.75 -17.17
N GLY A 71 -11.49 -10.29 -16.15
CA GLY A 71 -10.29 -10.96 -15.64
C GLY A 71 -9.09 -10.81 -16.57
N SER A 72 -7.88 -11.06 -16.06
CA SER A 72 -6.68 -11.27 -16.88
C SER A 72 -5.59 -11.95 -16.07
N VAL A 73 -4.44 -12.23 -16.68
CA VAL A 73 -3.26 -12.75 -15.99
C VAL A 73 -2.00 -12.33 -16.74
N ALA A 74 -0.97 -11.89 -16.03
CA ALA A 74 0.38 -11.77 -16.57
C ALA A 74 0.92 -13.16 -16.97
N LEU A 75 1.98 -13.20 -17.75
CA LEU A 75 2.61 -14.43 -18.21
C LEU A 75 4.02 -14.60 -17.63
N ASN A 76 4.41 -15.84 -17.38
CA ASN A 76 5.81 -16.20 -17.17
C ASN A 76 6.56 -16.19 -18.51
N SER A 77 7.89 -16.30 -18.49
CA SER A 77 8.74 -16.33 -19.69
C SER A 77 8.56 -17.57 -20.60
N ASP A 78 7.81 -18.57 -20.15
CA ASP A 78 7.36 -19.75 -20.92
C ASP A 78 5.91 -19.62 -21.45
N ASN A 79 5.35 -18.40 -21.38
CA ASN A 79 3.96 -18.05 -21.71
C ASN A 79 2.89 -18.81 -20.90
N GLN A 80 3.23 -19.44 -19.76
CA GLN A 80 2.23 -19.93 -18.82
C GLN A 80 1.73 -18.79 -17.91
N PRO A 81 0.53 -18.88 -17.32
CA PRO A 81 0.03 -17.87 -16.39
C PRO A 81 0.98 -17.62 -15.20
N ALA A 82 1.35 -16.37 -14.98
CA ALA A 82 2.09 -15.92 -13.81
C ALA A 82 1.15 -15.87 -12.60
N THR A 83 1.02 -17.01 -11.90
CA THR A 83 0.29 -17.10 -10.64
C THR A 83 1.22 -16.78 -9.46
N PRO A 84 0.70 -16.27 -8.32
CA PRO A 84 -0.72 -16.06 -8.03
C PRO A 84 -1.22 -14.60 -8.15
N ASP A 85 -0.35 -13.61 -8.35
CA ASP A 85 -0.76 -12.23 -8.63
C ASP A 85 -0.90 -11.99 -10.14
N ALA A 86 -2.13 -11.82 -10.58
CA ALA A 86 -2.47 -11.60 -11.98
C ALA A 86 -1.92 -10.30 -12.56
N LEU A 87 -1.71 -9.24 -11.77
CA LEU A 87 -1.26 -7.93 -12.24
C LEU A 87 0.26 -7.70 -12.05
N VAL A 88 0.93 -8.59 -11.33
CA VAL A 88 2.34 -8.50 -10.91
C VAL A 88 2.71 -7.12 -10.32
N SER A 89 1.88 -6.59 -9.42
CA SER A 89 1.92 -5.18 -9.01
C SER A 89 1.38 -4.90 -7.60
N GLN A 90 1.69 -3.71 -7.09
CA GLN A 90 0.89 -3.04 -6.06
C GLN A 90 0.31 -1.75 -6.68
N SER A 91 -0.79 -1.23 -6.14
CA SER A 91 -1.51 -0.05 -6.61
C SER A 91 -2.82 -0.36 -7.35
N ALA A 92 -3.26 -1.62 -7.47
CA ALA A 92 -4.37 -2.02 -8.33
C ALA A 92 -5.76 -1.43 -7.95
N LEU A 93 -5.91 -1.02 -6.69
CA LEU A 93 -7.09 -0.33 -6.18
C LEU A 93 -6.66 0.77 -5.21
N THR A 94 -7.27 1.96 -5.32
CA THR A 94 -7.02 3.07 -4.39
C THR A 94 -8.31 3.77 -3.95
N LEU A 95 -8.31 4.28 -2.73
CA LEU A 95 -9.44 4.96 -2.08
C LEU A 95 -9.02 6.37 -1.70
N VAL A 96 -9.82 7.36 -2.10
CA VAL A 96 -9.59 8.77 -1.75
C VAL A 96 -10.94 9.43 -1.49
N GLY A 97 -11.12 9.96 -0.28
CA GLY A 97 -12.43 10.37 0.21
C GLY A 97 -13.40 9.19 0.21
N ASP A 98 -14.58 9.41 -0.37
CA ASP A 98 -15.66 8.43 -0.46
C ASP A 98 -15.60 7.61 -1.79
N HIS A 99 -14.56 7.81 -2.62
CA HIS A 99 -14.43 7.20 -3.95
C HIS A 99 -13.43 6.03 -3.98
N ILE A 100 -13.74 5.04 -4.81
CA ILE A 100 -12.88 3.88 -5.14
C ILE A 100 -12.47 3.98 -6.60
N PHE A 101 -11.16 3.95 -6.87
CA PHE A 101 -10.59 3.87 -8.21
C PHE A 101 -9.89 2.53 -8.38
N THR A 102 -10.04 1.92 -9.56
CA THR A 102 -9.67 0.51 -9.80
C THR A 102 -9.01 0.34 -11.16
N VAL A 103 -8.02 -0.56 -11.24
CA VAL A 103 -7.57 -1.11 -12.53
C VAL A 103 -8.29 -2.44 -12.77
N ASN A 104 -9.28 -2.41 -13.66
CA ASN A 104 -9.78 -3.65 -14.27
C ASN A 104 -8.70 -4.20 -15.19
N ALA A 105 -8.52 -5.52 -15.19
CA ALA A 105 -7.86 -6.20 -16.31
C ALA A 105 -8.93 -6.97 -17.07
N GLY A 106 -8.78 -7.06 -18.40
CA GLY A 106 -9.77 -7.67 -19.27
C GLY A 106 -10.91 -6.73 -19.69
N GLU A 107 -10.61 -5.64 -20.38
CA GLU A 107 -11.23 -5.36 -21.70
C GLU A 107 -10.47 -4.21 -22.39
N PRO A 108 -10.43 -4.17 -23.73
CA PRO A 108 -9.90 -3.04 -24.47
C PRO A 108 -10.91 -1.88 -24.46
N VAL A 109 -10.91 -1.11 -23.37
CA VAL A 109 -11.47 0.25 -23.41
C VAL A 109 -10.75 1.00 -24.54
N ALA A 110 -11.45 1.84 -25.31
CA ALA A 110 -10.87 2.59 -26.44
C ALA A 110 -9.89 3.72 -26.04
N ILE A 111 -9.18 3.54 -24.92
CA ILE A 111 -8.10 4.38 -24.40
C ILE A 111 -6.78 3.66 -24.76
N PRO A 112 -5.70 4.33 -25.22
CA PRO A 112 -4.50 3.66 -25.73
C PRO A 112 -3.57 2.98 -24.68
N GLY A 113 -4.11 2.20 -23.74
CA GLY A 113 -3.34 1.50 -22.71
C GLY A 113 -3.91 0.11 -22.42
N GLU A 114 -3.23 -0.92 -22.89
CA GLU A 114 -3.58 -2.31 -22.62
C GLU A 114 -2.86 -2.79 -21.34
N PHE A 115 -3.62 -3.43 -20.44
CA PHE A 115 -3.13 -3.93 -19.14
C PHE A 115 -2.62 -2.85 -18.15
N PRO A 116 -3.53 -2.10 -17.51
CA PRO A 116 -3.16 -1.19 -16.40
C PRO A 116 -2.75 -1.99 -15.16
N ASN A 117 -1.55 -1.74 -14.64
CA ASN A 117 -1.02 -2.42 -13.44
C ASN A 117 -1.49 -1.72 -12.14
N THR A 118 -1.55 -0.39 -12.14
CA THR A 118 -1.65 0.40 -10.90
C THR A 118 -2.44 1.70 -11.09
N VAL A 119 -3.05 2.21 -10.00
CA VAL A 119 -3.79 3.47 -9.93
C VAL A 119 -3.45 4.29 -8.67
N ALA A 120 -3.13 5.57 -8.88
CA ALA A 120 -3.01 6.59 -7.85
C ALA A 120 -4.14 7.62 -8.01
N ALA A 121 -4.54 8.27 -6.92
CA ALA A 121 -5.47 9.39 -6.98
C ALA A 121 -5.19 10.40 -5.85
N SER A 122 -5.53 11.66 -6.10
CA SER A 122 -5.32 12.81 -5.23
C SER A 122 -6.57 13.70 -5.26
N ILE A 123 -7.24 13.85 -4.11
CA ILE A 123 -8.33 14.84 -3.95
C ILE A 123 -7.77 16.25 -3.87
N LYS A 124 -6.57 16.45 -3.29
CA LYS A 124 -5.91 17.76 -3.17
C LYS A 124 -5.68 18.40 -4.54
N ASN A 125 -5.24 17.61 -5.51
CA ASN A 125 -4.90 18.07 -6.86
C ASN A 125 -6.00 17.78 -7.89
N ASN A 126 -7.06 17.05 -7.52
CA ASN A 126 -8.10 16.54 -8.42
C ASN A 126 -7.52 15.70 -9.58
N LEU A 127 -6.60 14.78 -9.26
CA LEU A 127 -5.91 13.91 -10.22
C LEU A 127 -6.20 12.43 -9.95
N VAL A 128 -6.29 11.64 -11.02
CA VAL A 128 -6.36 10.17 -11.00
C VAL A 128 -5.42 9.66 -12.08
N GLU A 129 -4.30 9.05 -11.69
CA GLU A 129 -3.33 8.49 -12.62
C GLU A 129 -3.43 6.97 -12.63
N ARG A 130 -3.40 6.37 -13.81
CA ARG A 130 -3.27 4.92 -14.01
C ARG A 130 -1.97 4.68 -14.76
N THR A 131 -1.28 3.57 -14.51
CA THR A 131 -0.03 3.32 -15.21
C THR A 131 0.04 1.88 -15.72
N TRP A 132 0.55 1.76 -16.95
CA TRP A 132 0.58 0.56 -17.77
C TRP A 132 2.02 0.15 -18.04
N SER A 133 2.26 -1.14 -18.16
CA SER A 133 3.53 -1.66 -18.69
C SER A 133 3.60 -1.64 -20.23
N HIS A 134 2.46 -1.55 -20.93
CA HIS A 134 2.37 -1.57 -22.39
C HIS A 134 1.27 -0.62 -22.94
N GLY A 135 1.32 -0.35 -24.25
CA GLY A 135 0.40 0.57 -24.96
C GLY A 135 0.94 1.99 -25.12
N GLN A 136 0.27 2.81 -25.94
CA GLN A 136 0.70 4.18 -26.26
C GLN A 136 0.62 5.15 -25.06
N ALA A 137 -0.10 4.78 -24.00
CA ALA A 137 -0.18 5.51 -22.73
C ALA A 137 0.82 5.00 -21.66
N ALA A 138 1.71 4.05 -21.97
CA ALA A 138 2.75 3.60 -21.05
C ALA A 138 3.98 4.54 -21.10
N PRO A 139 4.31 5.29 -20.03
CA PRO A 139 5.33 6.36 -20.09
C PRO A 139 6.80 5.87 -20.07
N PHE A 140 7.02 4.55 -20.14
CA PHE A 140 8.31 3.93 -19.85
C PHE A 140 8.88 3.02 -20.94
N GLU A 141 8.17 2.80 -22.05
CA GLU A 141 8.67 2.05 -23.23
C GLU A 141 9.30 0.68 -22.89
N LEU A 142 8.66 -0.13 -22.01
CA LEU A 142 9.26 -1.34 -21.43
C LEU A 142 9.44 -2.54 -22.39
N ASP A 143 9.15 -2.41 -23.69
CA ASP A 143 9.10 -3.51 -24.67
C ASP A 143 8.26 -4.73 -24.20
N GLN A 144 7.15 -4.45 -23.52
CA GLN A 144 6.22 -5.48 -23.01
C GLN A 144 5.20 -5.94 -24.05
N SER A 145 4.39 -6.95 -23.68
CA SER A 145 3.28 -7.50 -24.46
C SER A 145 1.92 -7.29 -23.76
N THR A 146 0.84 -7.67 -24.44
CA THR A 146 -0.50 -7.84 -23.85
C THR A 146 -0.92 -9.32 -23.91
N PRO A 147 -1.14 -10.02 -22.77
CA PRO A 147 -0.76 -9.62 -21.42
C PRO A 147 0.76 -9.46 -21.25
N PRO A 148 1.24 -8.76 -20.21
CA PRO A 148 2.67 -8.56 -19.97
C PRO A 148 3.34 -9.85 -19.51
N VAL A 149 4.61 -10.02 -19.88
CA VAL A 149 5.48 -11.08 -19.34
C VAL A 149 6.19 -10.53 -18.10
N GLY A 150 6.11 -11.22 -16.96
CA GLY A 150 6.59 -10.72 -15.68
C GLY A 150 6.97 -11.81 -14.68
N PRO A 151 7.16 -11.46 -13.39
CA PRO A 151 6.95 -10.14 -12.79
C PRO A 151 8.02 -9.09 -13.14
N THR A 152 9.20 -9.49 -13.62
CA THR A 152 10.28 -8.56 -13.98
C THR A 152 9.94 -7.71 -15.21
N ASN A 153 10.62 -6.57 -15.42
CA ASN A 153 10.38 -5.64 -16.53
C ASN A 153 8.92 -5.09 -16.60
N THR A 154 8.26 -4.87 -15.45
CA THR A 154 6.89 -4.30 -15.41
C THR A 154 6.78 -3.10 -14.49
N VAL A 155 5.78 -2.25 -14.74
CA VAL A 155 5.36 -1.21 -13.79
C VAL A 155 4.86 -1.89 -12.53
N SER A 156 5.43 -1.50 -11.40
CA SER A 156 5.16 -2.13 -10.12
C SER A 156 4.10 -1.41 -9.30
N GLN A 157 4.24 -0.10 -9.09
CA GLN A 157 3.29 0.70 -8.32
C GLN A 157 3.44 2.19 -8.60
N THR A 158 2.30 2.89 -8.70
CA THR A 158 2.21 4.34 -8.86
C THR A 158 1.53 4.94 -7.63
N PHE A 159 2.11 5.99 -7.04
CA PHE A 159 1.64 6.60 -5.79
C PHE A 159 2.13 8.05 -5.62
N PHE A 160 1.34 8.90 -4.94
CA PHE A 160 1.75 10.27 -4.65
C PHE A 160 2.72 10.36 -3.45
N SER A 161 3.53 11.42 -3.42
CA SER A 161 4.31 11.84 -2.24
C SER A 161 3.39 12.19 -1.06
N ALA A 162 3.95 12.25 0.16
CA ALA A 162 3.16 12.50 1.37
C ALA A 162 2.50 13.91 1.45
N ASP A 163 3.02 14.86 0.67
CA ASP A 163 2.48 16.20 0.46
C ASP A 163 1.72 16.34 -0.88
N GLU A 164 1.67 15.28 -1.69
CA GLU A 164 1.06 15.22 -3.03
C GLU A 164 1.59 16.35 -3.97
N SER A 165 2.91 16.55 -3.98
CA SER A 165 3.64 17.42 -4.94
C SER A 165 4.37 16.64 -6.04
N LEU A 166 4.63 15.36 -5.82
CA LEU A 166 5.20 14.43 -6.78
C LEU A 166 4.29 13.21 -6.94
N LEU A 167 4.27 12.65 -8.14
CA LEU A 167 3.82 11.29 -8.39
C LEU A 167 5.03 10.39 -8.64
N PHE A 168 5.16 9.36 -7.80
CA PHE A 168 6.17 8.33 -7.95
C PHE A 168 5.62 7.12 -8.71
N THR A 169 6.48 6.47 -9.50
CA THR A 169 6.22 5.13 -10.05
C THR A 169 7.45 4.25 -9.93
N THR A 170 7.32 3.06 -9.33
CA THR A 170 8.38 2.04 -9.34
C THR A 170 8.24 1.13 -10.56
N VAL A 171 9.37 0.80 -11.18
CA VAL A 171 9.47 -0.15 -12.30
C VAL A 171 10.47 -1.24 -11.95
N LYS A 172 10.04 -2.50 -12.06
CA LYS A 172 10.87 -3.68 -11.83
C LYS A 172 11.90 -3.83 -12.94
N GLY A 173 13.16 -4.02 -12.57
CA GLY A 173 14.18 -4.47 -13.52
C GLY A 173 13.96 -5.91 -13.95
N ASP A 174 14.83 -6.38 -14.83
CA ASP A 174 14.98 -7.78 -15.20
C ASP A 174 16.48 -8.10 -15.35
N PRO A 175 17.18 -8.41 -14.24
CA PRO A 175 18.62 -8.67 -14.27
C PRO A 175 19.07 -9.76 -15.27
N PRO A 176 18.32 -10.86 -15.48
CA PRO A 176 18.65 -11.86 -16.51
C PRO A 176 18.71 -11.33 -17.94
N THR A 177 17.93 -10.29 -18.29
CA THR A 177 17.97 -9.63 -19.60
C THR A 177 18.70 -8.29 -19.59
N ASN A 178 19.38 -7.97 -18.48
CA ASN A 178 20.12 -6.72 -18.26
C ASN A 178 19.23 -5.45 -18.37
N LYS A 179 17.94 -5.55 -18.01
CA LYS A 179 17.07 -4.37 -17.85
C LYS A 179 17.14 -3.87 -16.41
N THR A 180 17.39 -2.57 -16.24
CA THR A 180 17.59 -1.94 -14.92
C THR A 180 16.29 -1.37 -14.37
N GLY A 181 15.94 -1.72 -13.13
CA GLY A 181 14.79 -1.16 -12.43
C GLY A 181 15.02 0.29 -11.98
N PHE A 182 13.95 1.06 -11.81
CA PHE A 182 14.05 2.47 -11.46
C PHE A 182 12.84 2.99 -10.67
N LEU A 183 13.05 4.10 -9.96
CA LEU A 183 11.99 5.00 -9.51
C LEU A 183 11.87 6.14 -10.53
N SER A 184 10.65 6.35 -11.02
CA SER A 184 10.23 7.52 -11.77
C SER A 184 9.55 8.52 -10.83
N ALA A 185 9.77 9.82 -11.05
CA ALA A 185 9.10 10.88 -10.32
C ALA A 185 8.65 12.00 -11.26
N PHE A 186 7.33 12.19 -11.39
CA PHE A 186 6.71 13.30 -12.12
C PHE A 186 6.33 14.41 -11.12
N ALA A 187 6.63 15.67 -11.45
CA ALA A 187 6.13 16.79 -10.67
C ALA A 187 4.61 16.98 -10.89
N VAL A 188 3.89 17.38 -9.85
CA VAL A 188 2.50 17.85 -9.98
C VAL A 188 2.52 19.35 -10.24
N GLU A 189 2.19 19.73 -11.47
CA GLU A 189 2.30 21.10 -11.97
C GLU A 189 0.93 21.80 -12.00
N GLN A 190 0.92 23.13 -11.87
CA GLN A 190 -0.27 23.96 -12.00
C GLN A 190 -0.27 24.64 -13.37
N VAL A 191 -1.30 24.40 -14.19
CA VAL A 191 -1.45 24.97 -15.54
C VAL A 191 -2.74 25.77 -15.69
N GLN A 192 -2.87 26.49 -16.81
CA GLN A 192 -4.12 27.13 -17.21
C GLN A 192 -4.78 26.30 -18.31
N ALA A 193 -6.02 25.90 -18.09
CA ALA A 193 -6.86 25.26 -19.08
C ALA A 193 -7.36 26.28 -20.13
N ALA A 194 -7.90 25.77 -21.25
CA ALA A 194 -8.29 26.59 -22.41
C ALA A 194 -9.48 27.55 -22.14
N ASP A 195 -10.21 27.36 -21.05
CA ASP A 195 -11.27 28.22 -20.53
C ASP A 195 -10.77 29.28 -19.52
N GLY A 196 -9.47 29.26 -19.17
CA GLY A 196 -8.89 30.11 -18.13
C GLY A 196 -9.02 29.55 -16.71
N ALA A 197 -9.45 28.30 -16.53
CA ALA A 197 -9.43 27.64 -15.23
C ALA A 197 -8.01 27.22 -14.83
N THR A 198 -7.69 27.35 -13.55
CA THR A 198 -6.50 26.71 -12.96
C THR A 198 -6.77 25.23 -12.75
N VAL A 199 -5.93 24.37 -13.32
CA VAL A 199 -5.98 22.91 -13.11
C VAL A 199 -4.60 22.38 -12.77
N MET A 200 -4.55 21.24 -12.07
CA MET A 200 -3.30 20.52 -11.84
C MET A 200 -3.09 19.50 -12.97
N THR A 201 -1.83 19.17 -13.25
CA THR A 201 -1.41 18.13 -14.20
C THR A 201 -0.17 17.42 -13.64
N LEU A 202 0.24 16.32 -14.28
CA LEU A 202 1.60 15.80 -14.17
C LEU A 202 2.50 16.52 -15.19
N ALA A 203 3.77 16.69 -14.84
CA ALA A 203 4.82 17.12 -15.77
C ALA A 203 4.96 16.12 -16.94
N GLY A 204 5.30 16.61 -18.14
CA GLY A 204 5.45 15.78 -19.33
C GLY A 204 6.72 14.92 -19.39
N VAL A 205 7.60 15.01 -18.39
CA VAL A 205 8.89 14.29 -18.28
C VAL A 205 9.13 13.98 -16.80
N ASP A 206 9.72 12.82 -16.50
CA ASP A 206 10.04 12.37 -15.15
C ASP A 206 11.54 12.45 -14.80
N THR A 207 11.84 12.69 -13.53
CA THR A 207 13.16 12.42 -12.96
C THR A 207 13.27 10.91 -12.71
N ARG A 208 14.12 10.21 -13.49
CA ARG A 208 14.39 8.78 -13.32
C ARG A 208 15.62 8.56 -12.45
N SER A 209 15.48 7.71 -11.45
CA SER A 209 16.54 7.31 -10.52
C SER A 209 16.70 5.80 -10.51
N THR A 210 17.95 5.32 -10.51
CA THR A 210 18.28 3.93 -10.20
C THR A 210 19.00 3.90 -8.85
N PRO A 211 18.29 3.68 -7.72
CA PRO A 211 18.91 3.62 -6.42
C PRO A 211 19.94 2.50 -6.34
N LYS A 212 21.11 2.77 -5.74
CA LYS A 212 22.19 1.79 -5.70
C LYS A 212 21.79 0.55 -4.91
N GLY A 213 21.86 -0.62 -5.54
CA GLY A 213 21.63 -1.92 -4.89
C GLY A 213 20.19 -2.42 -4.93
N THR A 214 19.26 -1.70 -5.58
CA THR A 214 17.93 -2.20 -5.97
C THR A 214 17.98 -2.92 -7.31
N ALA A 215 17.07 -3.86 -7.55
CA ALA A 215 16.95 -4.62 -8.80
C ALA A 215 15.48 -4.82 -9.23
N VAL A 216 14.63 -5.37 -8.36
CA VAL A 216 13.25 -5.77 -8.65
C VAL A 216 12.30 -5.11 -7.63
N LEU A 217 12.33 -3.78 -7.60
CA LEU A 217 11.48 -2.92 -6.77
C LEU A 217 10.00 -3.27 -6.94
N PHE A 218 9.37 -3.83 -5.89
CA PHE A 218 7.97 -4.22 -5.92
C PHE A 218 7.07 -3.17 -5.24
N GLY A 219 6.66 -3.40 -3.99
CA GLY A 219 5.76 -2.55 -3.23
C GLY A 219 6.50 -1.39 -2.56
N SER A 220 5.81 -0.28 -2.35
CA SER A 220 6.37 0.98 -1.86
C SER A 220 5.37 1.76 -1.01
N GLN A 221 5.87 2.41 0.05
CA GLN A 221 5.05 3.34 0.84
C GLN A 221 5.87 4.49 1.42
N VAL A 222 5.35 5.72 1.25
CA VAL A 222 5.99 6.94 1.75
C VAL A 222 5.96 6.99 3.28
N ILE A 223 7.12 7.24 3.89
CA ILE A 223 7.31 7.43 5.32
C ILE A 223 6.89 8.87 5.66
N ARG A 224 5.63 9.03 6.06
CA ARG A 224 5.00 10.35 6.29
C ARG A 224 5.83 11.25 7.23
N GLY A 225 5.97 12.52 6.86
CA GLY A 225 6.79 13.50 7.59
C GLY A 225 8.27 13.49 7.17
N THR A 226 8.64 12.73 6.15
CA THR A 226 9.98 12.68 5.56
C THR A 226 9.89 12.66 4.03
N SER A 227 11.02 12.85 3.34
CA SER A 227 11.16 12.60 1.89
C SER A 227 11.48 11.13 1.57
N ASN A 228 11.30 10.23 2.53
CA ASN A 228 11.70 8.82 2.40
C ASN A 228 10.49 7.93 2.06
N MET A 229 10.77 6.80 1.41
CA MET A 229 9.82 5.71 1.20
C MET A 229 10.46 4.39 1.58
N PHE A 230 9.68 3.52 2.22
CA PHE A 230 10.06 2.12 2.43
C PHE A 230 9.65 1.34 1.19
N VAL A 231 10.53 0.51 0.67
CA VAL A 231 10.30 -0.28 -0.55
C VAL A 231 10.69 -1.74 -0.32
N THR A 232 10.01 -2.64 -1.00
CA THR A 232 10.39 -4.05 -1.11
C THR A 232 11.09 -4.30 -2.44
N ASP A 233 11.98 -5.27 -2.47
CA ASP A 233 12.70 -5.68 -3.67
C ASP A 233 12.75 -7.21 -3.71
N ALA A 234 12.10 -7.79 -4.72
CA ALA A 234 11.92 -9.24 -4.82
C ALA A 234 13.23 -10.02 -5.06
N ALA A 235 14.36 -9.33 -5.24
CA ALA A 235 15.69 -9.92 -5.39
C ALA A 235 16.55 -9.89 -4.11
N PHE A 236 16.07 -9.32 -2.99
CA PHE A 236 16.76 -9.47 -1.69
C PHE A 236 15.90 -9.25 -0.43
N GLY A 237 14.83 -8.45 -0.45
CA GLY A 237 14.10 -8.10 0.78
C GLY A 237 13.53 -6.68 0.76
N ALA A 238 14.13 -5.77 1.53
CA ALA A 238 13.61 -4.42 1.72
C ALA A 238 14.70 -3.33 1.79
N ALA A 239 14.32 -2.13 1.38
CA ALA A 239 15.18 -0.96 1.39
C ALA A 239 14.40 0.30 1.78
N ILE A 240 15.14 1.36 2.12
CA ILE A 240 14.58 2.71 2.29
C ILE A 240 15.25 3.62 1.26
N LEU A 241 14.41 4.28 0.46
CA LEU A 241 14.84 5.29 -0.51
C LEU A 241 14.59 6.68 0.08
N SER A 242 15.58 7.57 -0.02
CA SER A 242 15.43 9.01 0.23
C SER A 242 15.36 9.74 -1.10
N VAL A 243 14.32 10.56 -1.31
CA VAL A 243 14.20 11.46 -2.46
C VAL A 243 14.74 12.84 -2.06
N ASP A 244 15.67 13.38 -2.84
CA ASP A 244 16.15 14.74 -2.62
C ASP A 244 15.05 15.77 -2.96
N PRO A 245 14.71 16.72 -2.07
CA PRO A 245 13.60 17.65 -2.30
C PRO A 245 13.92 18.78 -3.29
N VAL A 246 15.14 18.83 -3.85
CA VAL A 246 15.59 19.83 -4.83
C VAL A 246 15.89 19.19 -6.19
N THR A 247 16.57 18.05 -6.24
CA THR A 247 16.86 17.34 -7.52
C THR A 247 15.80 16.32 -7.90
N VAL A 248 14.96 15.88 -6.96
CA VAL A 248 13.99 14.78 -7.11
C VAL A 248 14.67 13.41 -7.36
N GLU A 249 16.00 13.32 -7.21
CA GLU A 249 16.74 12.07 -7.34
C GLU A 249 16.56 11.19 -6.09
N ALA A 250 16.39 9.89 -6.30
CA ALA A 250 16.18 8.90 -5.24
C ALA A 250 17.44 8.05 -4.98
N THR A 251 17.82 7.93 -3.71
CA THR A 251 19.01 7.21 -3.26
C THR A 251 18.68 6.20 -2.17
N THR A 252 19.34 5.04 -2.21
CA THR A 252 19.21 4.00 -1.17
C THR A 252 19.93 4.45 0.10
N ILE A 253 19.19 4.65 1.20
CA ILE A 253 19.77 5.01 2.50
C ILE A 253 19.81 3.84 3.49
N ALA A 254 18.98 2.80 3.28
CA ALA A 254 19.06 1.53 3.98
C ALA A 254 18.72 0.38 3.03
N LYS A 255 19.31 -0.80 3.26
CA LYS A 255 19.00 -2.08 2.59
C LYS A 255 19.19 -3.21 3.60
N VAL A 256 18.21 -4.09 3.71
CA VAL A 256 18.24 -5.31 4.52
C VAL A 256 17.75 -6.49 3.69
N GLU A 257 18.46 -7.60 3.80
CA GLU A 257 18.14 -8.84 3.09
C GLU A 257 17.27 -9.72 4.01
N VAL A 258 16.17 -10.24 3.47
CA VAL A 258 15.19 -11.03 4.23
C VAL A 258 15.52 -12.51 4.06
N ASP A 259 16.12 -13.12 5.08
CA ASP A 259 16.68 -14.48 4.95
C ASP A 259 15.63 -15.51 4.52
N GLY A 260 16.04 -16.40 3.62
CA GLY A 260 15.20 -17.43 3.03
C GLY A 260 14.06 -16.96 2.12
N GLN A 261 13.93 -15.67 1.76
CA GLN A 261 12.83 -15.19 0.90
C GLN A 261 12.67 -15.95 -0.43
N VAL A 262 11.45 -15.94 -0.98
CA VAL A 262 11.15 -16.47 -2.33
C VAL A 262 10.82 -15.32 -3.28
N ALA A 263 9.91 -14.43 -2.90
CA ALA A 263 9.76 -13.09 -3.48
C ALA A 263 9.01 -12.17 -2.49
N THR A 264 9.75 -11.41 -1.69
CA THR A 264 9.17 -10.41 -0.77
C THR A 264 8.72 -9.18 -1.56
N CYS A 265 7.41 -8.92 -1.59
CA CYS A 265 6.78 -8.08 -2.62
C CYS A 265 5.86 -6.97 -2.11
N TRP A 266 5.09 -7.16 -1.02
CA TRP A 266 4.16 -6.13 -0.55
C TRP A 266 4.57 -5.55 0.81
N VAL A 267 4.13 -4.31 1.06
CA VAL A 267 4.54 -3.49 2.20
C VAL A 267 3.36 -2.75 2.82
N ALA A 268 3.33 -2.67 4.15
CA ALA A 268 2.39 -1.82 4.89
C ALA A 268 3.02 -1.23 6.17
N ILE A 269 3.05 0.10 6.26
CA ILE A 269 3.42 0.84 7.48
C ILE A 269 2.26 0.82 8.47
N SER A 270 2.50 0.31 9.67
CA SER A 270 1.52 0.21 10.75
C SER A 270 1.40 1.52 11.55
N PRO A 271 0.18 2.09 11.68
CA PRO A 271 -0.03 3.30 12.46
C PRO A 271 -0.11 3.05 13.99
N ALA A 272 -0.18 1.79 14.45
CA ALA A 272 -0.19 1.46 15.88
C ALA A 272 1.20 1.23 16.45
N THR A 273 2.07 0.52 15.72
CA THR A 273 3.44 0.21 16.14
C THR A 273 4.47 1.22 15.64
N GLY A 274 4.18 1.94 14.55
CA GLY A 274 5.15 2.81 13.87
C GLY A 274 6.19 2.04 13.05
N THR A 275 6.02 0.72 12.91
CA THR A 275 6.91 -0.19 12.17
C THR A 275 6.31 -0.55 10.81
N VAL A 276 7.07 -1.26 10.00
CA VAL A 276 6.68 -1.72 8.67
C VAL A 276 6.48 -3.22 8.69
N PHE A 277 5.47 -3.71 7.98
CA PHE A 277 5.29 -5.13 7.73
C PHE A 277 5.48 -5.41 6.23
N VAL A 278 6.04 -6.58 5.89
CA VAL A 278 6.20 -7.07 4.51
C VAL A 278 5.80 -8.55 4.38
N THR A 279 5.39 -8.95 3.18
CA THR A 279 4.99 -10.34 2.85
C THR A 279 5.66 -10.87 1.59
N ASP A 280 5.63 -12.19 1.45
CA ASP A 280 6.28 -12.97 0.39
C ASP A 280 5.25 -13.84 -0.36
N THR A 281 5.38 -13.96 -1.69
CA THR A 281 4.45 -14.79 -2.51
C THR A 281 4.55 -16.28 -2.20
N GLY A 282 5.73 -16.75 -1.79
CA GLY A 282 6.05 -18.17 -1.62
C GLY A 282 6.35 -18.60 -0.19
N LEU A 283 6.22 -17.67 0.78
CA LEU A 283 6.35 -17.98 2.21
C LEU A 283 5.22 -17.35 3.02
N ASN A 284 4.47 -18.21 3.69
CA ASN A 284 3.38 -17.83 4.59
C ASN A 284 3.91 -17.37 5.96
N ARG A 285 4.53 -16.18 5.98
CA ARG A 285 4.97 -15.44 7.17
C ARG A 285 4.73 -13.95 7.00
N LEU A 286 4.65 -13.24 8.12
CA LEU A 286 4.61 -11.79 8.18
C LEU A 286 5.89 -11.28 8.85
N VAL A 287 6.70 -10.49 8.14
CA VAL A 287 7.96 -9.95 8.65
C VAL A 287 7.75 -8.51 9.13
N GLU A 288 8.04 -8.21 10.39
CA GLU A 288 8.06 -6.85 10.95
C GLU A 288 9.45 -6.25 10.85
N MET A 289 9.54 -5.01 10.38
CA MET A 289 10.77 -4.30 10.05
C MET A 289 10.76 -2.86 10.59
N ASN A 290 11.93 -2.38 10.96
CA ASN A 290 12.17 -1.04 11.48
C ASN A 290 12.03 0.02 10.36
N ILE A 291 11.21 1.06 10.59
CA ILE A 291 10.93 2.08 9.57
C ILE A 291 12.09 3.07 9.36
N GLN A 292 13.09 3.12 10.25
CA GLN A 292 14.26 4.00 10.13
C GLN A 292 15.43 3.36 9.38
N ASP A 293 15.64 2.05 9.50
CA ASP A 293 16.83 1.36 8.95
C ASP A 293 16.55 0.01 8.25
N ALA A 294 15.28 -0.39 8.13
CA ALA A 294 14.82 -1.67 7.59
C ALA A 294 15.31 -2.94 8.34
N SER A 295 15.90 -2.82 9.54
CA SER A 295 16.25 -4.01 10.34
C SER A 295 15.02 -4.85 10.69
N ILE A 296 15.14 -6.18 10.61
CA ILE A 296 14.06 -7.10 11.00
C ILE A 296 13.89 -7.06 12.53
N LEU A 297 12.66 -6.86 12.98
CA LEU A 297 12.27 -6.76 14.39
C LEU A 297 11.66 -8.07 14.89
N SER A 298 10.85 -8.73 14.07
CA SER A 298 10.26 -10.05 14.36
C SER A 298 9.71 -10.70 13.11
N GLU A 299 9.53 -12.02 13.13
CA GLU A 299 8.75 -12.75 12.14
C GLU A 299 7.60 -13.50 12.82
N LEU A 300 6.41 -13.44 12.22
CA LEU A 300 5.25 -14.24 12.60
C LEU A 300 5.07 -15.34 11.53
N ASP A 301 5.31 -16.60 11.92
CA ASP A 301 4.95 -17.77 11.14
C ASP A 301 3.42 -17.91 11.09
N LEU A 302 2.88 -18.07 9.89
CA LEU A 302 1.45 -18.22 9.61
C LEU A 302 1.12 -19.55 8.95
N SER A 303 2.12 -20.39 8.66
CA SER A 303 2.03 -21.66 7.92
C SER A 303 0.97 -22.64 8.46
N ALA A 304 0.65 -22.56 9.74
CA ALA A 304 -0.39 -23.35 10.40
C ALA A 304 -1.81 -23.15 9.86
N ASN A 305 -2.10 -22.09 9.09
CA ASN A 305 -3.40 -21.90 8.43
C ASN A 305 -3.53 -22.63 7.07
N GLY A 306 -2.43 -23.12 6.50
CA GLY A 306 -2.41 -23.82 5.20
C GLY A 306 -2.29 -22.94 3.95
N ASP A 307 -2.17 -21.61 4.09
CA ASP A 307 -1.85 -20.71 2.98
C ASP A 307 -0.41 -20.95 2.50
N LEU A 308 -0.15 -20.74 1.20
CA LEU A 308 1.18 -20.91 0.60
C LEU A 308 2.09 -19.67 0.76
N GLY A 309 1.49 -18.50 0.90
CA GLY A 309 2.14 -17.20 0.87
C GLY A 309 1.08 -16.10 0.83
N LEU A 310 1.52 -14.85 0.92
CA LEU A 310 0.67 -13.71 1.17
C LEU A 310 0.94 -12.58 0.17
N ILE A 311 -0.01 -12.39 -0.75
CA ILE A 311 -0.02 -11.23 -1.63
C ILE A 311 -0.77 -10.08 -0.96
N ASP A 312 -0.34 -8.85 -1.22
CA ASP A 312 -0.87 -7.60 -0.69
C ASP A 312 -1.14 -7.47 0.83
N LEU A 313 -0.79 -6.29 1.33
CA LEU A 313 -0.72 -6.04 2.76
C LEU A 313 -1.29 -4.68 3.13
N ARG A 314 -2.05 -4.63 4.24
CA ARG A 314 -2.63 -3.37 4.70
C ARG A 314 -2.72 -3.29 6.22
N ALA A 315 -2.31 -2.16 6.79
CA ALA A 315 -2.46 -1.87 8.21
C ALA A 315 -3.42 -0.71 8.47
N ALA A 316 -4.31 -0.84 9.46
CA ALA A 316 -5.08 0.28 10.04
C ALA A 316 -5.57 -0.01 11.46
N GLY A 317 -5.66 1.05 12.25
CA GLY A 317 -5.89 0.91 13.69
C GLY A 317 -4.77 0.04 14.27
N ASN A 318 -5.16 -0.99 15.02
CA ASN A 318 -4.27 -1.95 15.66
C ASN A 318 -3.99 -3.21 14.81
N PHE A 319 -4.42 -3.25 13.55
CA PHE A 319 -4.53 -4.50 12.80
C PHE A 319 -3.80 -4.45 11.46
N VAL A 320 -3.23 -5.59 11.07
CA VAL A 320 -2.67 -5.87 9.75
C VAL A 320 -3.52 -6.96 9.08
N TYR A 321 -3.74 -6.82 7.78
CA TYR A 321 -4.56 -7.71 6.96
C TYR A 321 -3.76 -8.13 5.73
N ALA A 322 -3.66 -9.43 5.48
CA ALA A 322 -2.86 -10.02 4.40
C ALA A 322 -3.69 -11.02 3.60
N LEU A 323 -3.58 -11.01 2.26
CA LEU A 323 -4.39 -11.86 1.38
C LEU A 323 -3.58 -13.10 0.97
N SER A 324 -4.08 -14.29 1.31
CA SER A 324 -3.70 -15.48 0.57
C SER A 324 -4.55 -15.58 -0.69
N PRO A 325 -3.94 -15.65 -1.89
CA PRO A 325 -4.69 -15.58 -3.14
C PRO A 325 -5.46 -16.85 -3.52
N GLY A 326 -5.22 -17.95 -2.78
CA GLY A 326 -5.61 -19.29 -3.17
C GLY A 326 -4.81 -19.80 -4.37
N ASN A 327 -5.13 -21.02 -4.83
CA ASN A 327 -4.54 -21.63 -6.03
C ASN A 327 -5.48 -22.62 -6.74
N GLY A 328 -6.79 -22.50 -6.52
CA GLY A 328 -7.80 -23.49 -6.94
C GLY A 328 -7.88 -24.77 -6.12
N THR A 329 -6.93 -25.05 -5.22
CA THR A 329 -6.97 -26.16 -4.24
C THR A 329 -7.08 -25.64 -2.81
N THR A 330 -6.24 -24.67 -2.45
CA THR A 330 -6.38 -23.82 -1.27
C THR A 330 -7.33 -22.67 -1.59
N GLU A 331 -8.30 -22.43 -0.70
CA GLU A 331 -9.22 -21.29 -0.78
C GLU A 331 -8.45 -19.97 -0.62
N ALA A 332 -8.86 -18.91 -1.33
CA ALA A 332 -8.33 -17.58 -1.06
C ALA A 332 -8.85 -17.08 0.30
N ALA A 333 -8.00 -16.44 1.10
CA ALA A 333 -8.32 -16.13 2.49
C ALA A 333 -7.66 -14.83 2.97
N VAL A 334 -8.28 -14.18 3.95
CA VAL A 334 -7.73 -13.01 4.64
C VAL A 334 -7.23 -13.42 6.01
N THR A 335 -5.93 -13.25 6.24
CA THR A 335 -5.36 -13.35 7.59
C THR A 335 -5.47 -12.00 8.28
N VAL A 336 -6.06 -11.98 9.47
CA VAL A 336 -6.14 -10.80 10.35
C VAL A 336 -5.15 -10.97 11.50
N ILE A 337 -4.27 -9.97 11.65
CA ILE A 337 -3.21 -9.95 12.66
C ILE A 337 -3.43 -8.75 13.59
N ASP A 338 -3.50 -8.99 14.91
CA ASP A 338 -3.43 -7.94 15.92
C ASP A 338 -1.97 -7.57 16.20
N VAL A 339 -1.66 -6.27 16.16
CA VAL A 339 -0.34 -5.68 16.45
C VAL A 339 -0.42 -4.63 17.58
N SER A 340 -1.48 -4.68 18.41
CA SER A 340 -1.73 -3.74 19.51
C SER A 340 -0.75 -3.84 20.68
N GLY A 341 -0.07 -4.96 20.85
CA GLY A 341 0.85 -5.25 21.97
C GLY A 341 2.24 -4.62 21.83
N SER A 342 2.42 -3.62 20.97
CA SER A 342 3.69 -3.03 20.50
C SER A 342 4.47 -3.89 19.48
N SER A 343 5.67 -3.45 19.07
CA SER A 343 6.47 -4.15 18.06
C SER A 343 6.84 -5.56 18.51
N GLY A 344 6.77 -6.54 17.60
CA GLY A 344 6.99 -7.95 17.93
C GLY A 344 5.81 -8.65 18.63
N SER A 345 4.66 -8.00 18.75
CA SER A 345 3.44 -8.59 19.33
C SER A 345 2.46 -9.19 18.31
N ALA A 346 2.84 -9.19 17.02
CA ALA A 346 1.99 -9.64 15.93
C ALA A 346 1.42 -11.05 16.18
N THR A 347 0.09 -11.17 16.21
CA THR A 347 -0.61 -12.45 16.43
C THR A 347 -1.82 -12.59 15.52
N MET A 348 -1.98 -13.74 14.88
CA MET A 348 -3.19 -14.05 14.10
C MET A 348 -4.41 -14.13 15.03
N ILE A 349 -5.44 -13.35 14.74
CA ILE A 349 -6.73 -13.38 15.44
C ILE A 349 -7.87 -13.96 14.60
N GLN A 350 -7.71 -14.03 13.28
CA GLN A 350 -8.67 -14.65 12.37
C GLN A 350 -8.00 -15.08 11.06
N HIS A 351 -8.53 -16.17 10.48
CA HIS A 351 -8.34 -16.55 9.07
C HIS A 351 -9.75 -16.59 8.45
N PHE A 352 -9.97 -15.85 7.36
CA PHE A 352 -11.30 -15.61 6.80
C PHE A 352 -11.34 -16.01 5.32
N GLY A 353 -11.95 -17.15 5.02
CA GLY A 353 -12.11 -17.66 3.65
C GLY A 353 -13.01 -16.78 2.76
N LEU A 354 -12.69 -16.71 1.47
CA LEU A 354 -13.33 -15.85 0.48
C LEU A 354 -14.27 -16.57 -0.50
N SER A 355 -14.50 -17.87 -0.36
CA SER A 355 -15.32 -18.71 -1.27
C SER A 355 -16.76 -18.23 -1.54
N CYS A 356 -17.31 -17.36 -0.67
CA CYS A 356 -18.62 -16.75 -0.85
C CYS A 356 -18.58 -15.33 -1.48
N LEU A 357 -17.39 -14.82 -1.81
CA LEU A 357 -17.13 -13.42 -2.20
C LEU A 357 -16.21 -13.28 -3.42
N ALA A 358 -15.38 -14.28 -3.71
CA ALA A 358 -14.52 -14.37 -4.88
C ALA A 358 -14.50 -15.82 -5.38
N GLY A 359 -14.12 -16.04 -6.64
CA GLY A 359 -13.95 -17.39 -7.17
C GLY A 359 -12.74 -18.12 -6.60
N GLN A 360 -12.35 -19.20 -7.27
CA GLN A 360 -11.28 -20.11 -6.83
C GLN A 360 -9.87 -19.49 -6.78
N ASN A 361 -9.72 -18.25 -7.26
CA ASN A 361 -8.50 -17.43 -7.12
C ASN A 361 -8.92 -15.96 -6.86
N ALA A 362 -8.61 -15.40 -5.69
CA ALA A 362 -8.88 -14.00 -5.37
C ALA A 362 -7.56 -13.22 -5.30
N GLN A 363 -7.31 -12.30 -6.23
CA GLN A 363 -5.91 -11.97 -6.62
C GLN A 363 -5.55 -10.47 -6.62
N ARG A 364 -6.24 -9.59 -5.89
CA ARG A 364 -6.03 -8.12 -5.98
C ARG A 364 -6.27 -7.39 -4.63
N GLU A 365 -6.15 -6.06 -4.62
CA GLU A 365 -5.57 -5.30 -3.50
C GLU A 365 -6.48 -4.45 -2.59
N TRP A 366 -6.01 -4.31 -1.34
CA TRP A 366 -6.55 -3.62 -0.17
C TRP A 366 -6.59 -2.09 -0.18
N ARG A 367 -7.70 -1.53 0.29
CA ARG A 367 -7.78 -0.23 1.00
C ARG A 367 -8.88 -0.23 2.09
N PHE A 368 -8.94 0.86 2.88
CA PHE A 368 -10.04 1.12 3.82
C PHE A 368 -10.69 2.48 3.55
N LEU A 369 -12.02 2.57 3.72
CA LEU A 369 -12.74 3.85 3.80
C LEU A 369 -12.59 4.51 5.19
N ARG A 370 -12.41 5.83 5.19
CA ARG A 370 -12.61 6.71 6.36
C ARG A 370 -13.81 7.64 6.10
N ASN A 371 -15.00 7.07 6.27
CA ASN A 371 -16.31 7.60 5.86
C ASN A 371 -16.66 7.32 4.39
N GLY A 372 -17.85 7.76 3.96
CA GLY A 372 -18.49 7.36 2.71
C GLY A 372 -19.50 6.22 2.85
N TYR A 373 -20.60 6.37 2.12
CA TYR A 373 -21.47 5.28 1.63
C TYR A 373 -21.30 5.25 0.11
N ILE A 374 -21.37 4.06 -0.50
CA ILE A 374 -21.30 3.94 -1.96
C ILE A 374 -22.56 4.57 -2.57
N SER A 375 -22.38 5.67 -3.31
CA SER A 375 -23.36 6.16 -4.29
C SER A 375 -22.95 5.68 -5.69
N HIS A 376 -23.95 5.41 -6.54
CA HIS A 376 -23.72 4.72 -7.82
C HIS A 376 -22.83 5.53 -8.78
N CYS A 377 -21.74 4.92 -9.25
CA CYS A 377 -21.07 5.38 -10.47
C CYS A 377 -21.98 5.11 -11.67
N VAL A 378 -22.51 6.17 -12.29
CA VAL A 378 -23.12 6.11 -13.61
C VAL A 378 -22.00 6.12 -14.64
N GLY A 379 -22.05 5.22 -15.63
CA GLY A 379 -21.03 5.14 -16.68
C GLY A 379 -21.08 6.33 -17.65
N GLY A 380 -19.91 6.72 -18.13
CA GLY A 380 -19.66 7.76 -19.14
C GLY A 380 -18.27 7.59 -19.72
#